data_AF-E0VAG0-F1
#
_entry.id   AF-E0VAG0-F1
#
_cell.length_a   1.000
_cell.length_b   1.000
_cell.length_c   1.000
_cell.angle_alpha   90.00
_cell.angle_beta   90.00
_cell.angle_gamma   90.00
#
_symmetry.space_group_name_H-M   'P 1'
#
loop_
_entity.id
_entity.type
_entity.pdbx_description
1 polymer ?
#
loop_
_entity_poly.entity_id
_entity_poly.type
_entity_poly.pdbx_seq_one_letter_code
_entity_poly.pdbx_strand_id
1 'polypeptide(L)'
;MKKIYEEEKECNEKLEILTVKIKKCNNELNVLNNKYTQLQAKTQLELKKNEELKERLVQLQSDKKKQGESFEKTCSLYSNAISKYTNYLGIKADFDEIDNKIINIYFVNDSEGFHDYPNMIIESLNKNNKEFKVKKLDNHMEDDDLIYNKSFKRFQIAQLVSKLQNSLNSNC
;
A
#
# COMPACT_ATOMS: atom_id res chain seq x y z
N MET A 1 68.21 -56.53 36.14
CA MET A 1 68.46 -55.65 34.99
C MET A 1 67.46 -55.83 33.83
N LYS A 2 67.18 -57.04 33.31
CA LYS A 2 66.24 -57.23 32.17
C LYS A 2 64.82 -56.65 32.38
N LYS A 3 64.25 -56.81 33.58
CA LYS A 3 62.88 -56.37 33.90
C LYS A 3 62.69 -54.84 33.81
N ILE A 4 63.70 -54.06 34.19
CA ILE A 4 63.69 -52.59 34.13
C ILE A 4 63.66 -52.11 32.66
N TYR A 5 64.40 -52.79 31.78
CA TYR A 5 64.43 -52.48 30.35
C TYR A 5 63.08 -52.72 29.65
N GLU A 6 62.34 -53.74 30.06
CA GLU A 6 61.00 -54.03 29.51
C GLU A 6 59.98 -52.98 29.98
N GLU A 7 60.04 -52.57 31.24
CA GLU A 7 59.19 -51.52 31.80
C GLU A 7 59.48 -50.14 31.17
N GLU A 8 60.75 -49.80 30.93
CA GLU A 8 61.14 -48.57 30.22
C GLU A 8 60.63 -48.55 28.77
N LYS A 9 60.70 -49.69 28.08
CA LYS A 9 60.21 -49.81 26.70
C LYS A 9 58.70 -49.61 26.65
N GLU A 10 57.94 -50.27 27.53
CA GLU A 10 56.48 -50.13 27.59
C GLU A 10 56.05 -48.70 27.97
N CYS A 11 56.81 -48.04 28.84
CA CYS A 11 56.59 -46.64 29.21
C CYS A 11 56.78 -45.71 27.99
N ASN A 12 57.86 -45.90 27.22
CA ASN A 12 58.12 -45.11 26.02
C ASN A 12 57.05 -45.31 24.94
N GLU A 13 56.59 -46.54 24.72
CA GLU A 13 55.48 -46.83 23.79
C GLU A 13 54.19 -46.13 24.22
N LYS A 14 53.86 -46.14 25.51
CA LYS A 14 52.71 -45.39 26.05
C LYS A 14 52.88 -43.88 25.87
N LEU A 15 54.09 -43.35 26.06
CA LEU A 15 54.41 -41.94 25.90
C LEU A 15 54.21 -41.48 24.45
N GLU A 16 54.66 -42.27 23.48
CA GLU A 16 54.46 -42.00 22.05
C GLU A 16 52.96 -41.96 21.69
N ILE A 17 52.19 -42.95 22.17
CA ILE A 17 50.74 -43.01 21.93
C ILE A 17 50.03 -41.78 22.51
N LEU A 18 50.39 -41.38 23.74
CA LEU A 18 49.81 -40.19 24.39
C LEU A 18 50.19 -38.92 23.63
N THR A 19 51.42 -38.80 23.16
CA THR A 19 51.89 -37.64 22.38
C THR A 19 51.10 -37.49 21.07
N VAL A 20 50.86 -38.59 20.36
CA VAL A 20 50.03 -38.58 19.14
C VAL A 20 48.59 -38.17 19.45
N LYS A 21 48.00 -38.68 20.54
CA LYS A 21 46.64 -38.31 20.96
C LYS A 21 46.54 -36.83 21.32
N ILE A 22 47.48 -36.29 22.10
CA ILE A 22 47.52 -34.87 22.45
C ILE A 22 47.61 -34.00 21.19
N LYS A 23 48.46 -34.37 20.24
CA LYS A 23 48.59 -33.64 18.97
C LYS A 23 47.28 -33.65 18.17
N LYS A 24 46.57 -34.79 18.16
CA LYS A 24 45.26 -34.89 17.50
C LYS A 24 44.21 -33.99 18.19
N CYS A 25 44.12 -34.04 19.52
CA CYS A 25 43.20 -33.18 20.27
C CYS A 25 43.49 -31.69 20.07
N ASN A 26 44.76 -31.28 20.04
CA ASN A 26 45.14 -29.88 19.78
C ASN A 26 44.73 -29.42 18.37
N ASN A 27 44.87 -30.29 17.37
CA ASN A 27 44.41 -29.99 16.02
C ASN A 27 42.88 -29.84 15.96
N GLU A 28 42.14 -30.73 16.61
CA GLU A 28 40.67 -30.65 16.68
C GLU A 28 40.22 -29.37 17.41
N LEU A 29 40.89 -29.01 18.51
CA LEU A 29 40.63 -27.78 19.26
C LEU A 29 40.87 -26.53 18.38
N ASN A 30 41.97 -26.49 17.63
CA ASN A 30 42.27 -25.38 16.72
C ASN A 30 41.23 -25.24 15.61
N VAL A 31 40.79 -26.36 15.02
CA VAL A 31 39.71 -26.36 14.02
C VAL A 31 38.41 -25.84 14.62
N LEU A 32 38.07 -26.26 15.84
CA LEU A 32 36.86 -25.81 16.53
C LEU A 32 36.92 -24.32 16.85
N ASN A 33 38.07 -23.81 17.30
CA ASN A 33 38.26 -22.42 17.64
C ASN A 33 38.16 -21.51 16.40
N ASN A 34 38.68 -21.96 15.26
CA ASN A 34 38.52 -21.26 13.98
C ASN A 34 37.05 -21.19 13.56
N LYS A 35 36.30 -22.29 13.69
CA LYS A 35 34.85 -22.32 13.39
C LYS A 35 34.07 -21.38 14.32
N TYR A 36 34.40 -21.38 15.61
CA TYR A 36 33.77 -20.50 16.59
C TYR A 36 33.98 -19.02 16.24
N THR A 37 35.22 -18.64 15.92
CA THR A 37 35.56 -17.27 15.52
C THR A 37 34.80 -16.83 14.26
N GLN A 38 34.71 -17.70 13.25
CA GLN A 38 33.94 -17.43 12.04
C GLN A 38 32.45 -17.27 12.32
N LEU A 39 31.88 -18.10 13.20
CA LEU A 39 30.47 -18.03 13.56
C LEU A 39 30.18 -16.72 14.34
N GLN A 40 31.05 -16.35 15.27
CA GLN A 40 30.92 -15.11 16.05
C GLN A 40 30.91 -13.87 15.15
N ALA A 41 31.80 -13.82 14.15
CA ALA A 41 31.84 -12.73 13.17
C ALA A 41 30.56 -12.66 12.32
N LYS A 42 30.03 -13.81 11.89
CA LYS A 42 28.75 -13.88 11.15
C LYS A 42 27.58 -13.38 12.00
N THR A 43 27.51 -13.79 13.27
CA THR A 43 26.46 -13.35 14.18
C THR A 43 26.51 -11.84 14.43
N GLN A 44 27.70 -11.26 14.61
CA GLN A 44 27.84 -9.79 14.75
C GLN A 44 27.35 -9.05 13.50
N LEU A 45 27.65 -9.58 12.30
CA LEU A 45 27.18 -8.99 11.05
C LEU A 45 25.65 -9.09 10.90
N GLU A 46 25.05 -10.22 11.26
CA GLU A 46 23.60 -10.41 11.21
C GLU A 46 22.86 -9.50 12.22
N LEU A 47 23.41 -9.32 13.42
CA LEU A 47 22.85 -8.40 14.42
C LEU A 47 22.82 -6.96 13.88
N LYS A 48 23.92 -6.49 13.27
CA LYS A 48 23.98 -5.16 12.66
C LYS A 48 22.95 -4.98 11.54
N LYS A 49 22.81 -5.98 10.66
CA LYS A 49 21.78 -5.95 9.60
C LYS A 49 20.36 -5.89 10.17
N ASN A 50 20.11 -6.58 11.27
CA ASN A 50 18.80 -6.59 11.92
C ASN A 50 18.47 -5.22 12.54
N GLU A 51 19.45 -4.54 13.13
CA GLU A 51 19.30 -3.16 13.62
C GLU A 51 18.96 -2.20 12.48
N GLU A 52 19.69 -2.25 11.37
CA GLU A 52 19.43 -1.42 10.17
C GLU A 52 18.01 -1.66 9.61
N LEU A 53 17.55 -2.92 9.58
CA LEU A 53 16.19 -3.26 9.15
C LEU A 53 15.11 -2.73 10.10
N LYS A 54 15.35 -2.75 11.42
CA LYS A 54 14.42 -2.18 12.41
C LYS A 54 14.29 -0.68 12.23
N GLU A 55 15.40 0.04 12.06
CA GLU A 55 15.38 1.47 11.80
C GLU A 55 14.61 1.79 10.51
N ARG A 56 14.85 1.01 9.45
CA ARG A 56 14.14 1.19 8.18
C ARG A 56 12.64 0.95 8.31
N LEU A 57 12.24 -0.03 9.12
CA LEU A 57 10.83 -0.34 9.38
C LEU A 57 10.13 0.80 10.14
N VAL A 58 10.79 1.37 11.15
CA VAL A 58 10.29 2.54 11.88
C VAL A 58 10.11 3.74 10.94
N GLN A 59 11.08 3.99 10.06
CA GLN A 59 10.99 5.06 9.07
C GLN A 59 9.79 4.88 8.13
N LEU A 60 9.62 3.68 7.57
CA LEU A 60 8.50 3.36 6.69
C LEU A 60 7.13 3.50 7.37
N GLN A 61 7.03 3.11 8.65
CA GLN A 61 5.80 3.31 9.43
C GLN A 61 5.49 4.81 9.63
N SER A 62 6.52 5.62 9.91
CA SER A 62 6.37 7.08 10.04
C SER A 62 5.91 7.72 8.72
N ASP A 63 6.51 7.32 7.60
CA ASP A 63 6.14 7.85 6.29
C ASP A 63 4.72 7.45 5.88
N LYS A 64 4.31 6.20 6.15
CA LYS A 64 2.93 5.74 5.96
C LYS A 64 1.93 6.56 6.78
N LYS A 65 2.25 6.87 8.04
CA LYS A 65 1.40 7.69 8.90
C LYS A 65 1.23 9.11 8.35
N LYS A 66 2.33 9.75 7.93
CA LYS A 66 2.29 11.10 7.33
C LYS A 66 1.47 11.12 6.04
N GLN A 67 1.61 10.09 5.20
CA GLN A 67 0.80 9.96 4.00
C GLN A 67 -0.69 9.83 4.35
N GLY A 68 -1.04 8.97 5.31
CA GLY A 68 -2.43 8.83 5.79
C GLY A 68 -3.02 10.13 6.32
N GLU A 69 -2.28 10.89 7.13
CA GLU A 69 -2.75 12.19 7.65
C GLU A 69 -2.90 13.24 6.54
N SER A 70 -1.96 13.31 5.60
CA SER A 70 -2.04 14.22 4.44
C SER A 70 -3.24 13.87 3.56
N PHE A 71 -3.48 12.59 3.41
CA PHE A 71 -4.55 12.01 2.65
C PHE A 71 -5.93 12.32 3.26
N GLU A 72 -6.13 12.07 4.56
CA GLU A 72 -7.36 12.40 5.30
C GLU A 72 -7.68 13.90 5.27
N LYS A 73 -6.67 14.76 5.41
CA LYS A 73 -6.82 16.22 5.28
C LYS A 73 -7.33 16.59 3.89
N THR A 74 -6.80 15.95 2.86
CA THR A 74 -7.19 16.19 1.48
C THR A 74 -8.63 15.74 1.22
N CYS A 75 -9.02 14.51 1.60
CA CYS A 75 -10.40 14.06 1.45
C CYS A 75 -11.37 14.94 2.28
N SER A 76 -10.97 15.45 3.45
CA SER A 76 -11.77 16.39 4.24
C SER A 76 -11.99 17.74 3.54
N LEU A 77 -10.94 18.31 2.91
CA LEU A 77 -11.06 19.55 2.15
C LEU A 77 -12.02 19.40 0.98
N TYR A 78 -11.92 18.30 0.25
CA TYR A 78 -12.80 18.01 -0.87
C TYR A 78 -14.24 17.71 -0.41
N SER A 79 -14.44 16.94 0.65
CA SER A 79 -15.77 16.69 1.23
C SER A 79 -16.47 18.00 1.62
N ASN A 80 -15.74 18.91 2.27
CA ASN A 80 -16.25 20.25 2.58
C ASN A 80 -16.60 21.06 1.33
N ALA A 81 -15.77 20.98 0.28
CA ALA A 81 -16.03 21.66 -0.98
C ALA A 81 -17.28 21.09 -1.68
N ILE A 82 -17.40 19.76 -1.76
CA ILE A 82 -18.58 19.08 -2.33
C ILE A 82 -19.83 19.50 -1.58
N SER A 83 -19.84 19.44 -0.25
CA SER A 83 -21.00 19.85 0.55
C SER A 83 -21.42 21.30 0.29
N LYS A 84 -20.47 22.24 0.20
CA LYS A 84 -20.76 23.64 -0.15
C LYS A 84 -21.37 23.79 -1.53
N TYR A 85 -20.83 23.10 -2.53
CA TYR A 85 -21.36 23.16 -3.89
C TYR A 85 -22.72 22.47 -4.01
N THR A 86 -22.93 21.36 -3.30
CA THR A 86 -24.23 20.70 -3.25
C THR A 86 -25.28 21.62 -2.66
N ASN A 87 -24.98 22.30 -1.55
CA ASN A 87 -25.92 23.24 -0.93
C ASN A 87 -26.20 24.47 -1.81
N TYR A 88 -25.16 25.03 -2.45
CA TYR A 88 -25.30 26.23 -3.29
C TYR A 88 -25.99 25.96 -4.63
N LEU A 89 -25.70 24.81 -5.25
CA LEU A 89 -26.19 24.47 -6.60
C LEU A 89 -27.41 23.57 -6.56
N GLY A 90 -27.72 22.96 -5.42
CA GLY A 90 -28.78 21.96 -5.27
C GLY A 90 -28.48 20.69 -6.06
N ILE A 91 -27.21 20.31 -6.25
CA ILE A 91 -26.78 19.16 -7.05
C ILE A 91 -25.89 18.24 -6.23
N LYS A 92 -26.21 16.95 -6.18
CA LYS A 92 -25.35 15.88 -5.68
C LYS A 92 -24.96 14.98 -6.85
N ALA A 93 -23.70 14.59 -6.91
CA ALA A 93 -23.25 13.59 -7.86
C ALA A 93 -22.62 12.43 -7.08
N ASP A 94 -22.86 11.20 -7.50
CA ASP A 94 -22.25 9.99 -6.94
C ASP A 94 -21.79 9.11 -8.12
N PHE A 95 -20.70 8.36 -7.94
CA PHE A 95 -20.29 7.35 -8.92
C PHE A 95 -21.07 6.06 -8.71
N ASP A 96 -21.33 5.33 -9.79
CA ASP A 96 -21.78 3.95 -9.67
C ASP A 96 -20.62 3.10 -9.12
N GLU A 97 -20.87 2.39 -8.02
CA GLU A 97 -19.88 1.54 -7.34
C GLU A 97 -19.43 0.35 -8.22
N ILE A 98 -20.23 -0.01 -9.23
CA ILE A 98 -19.97 -1.14 -10.12
C ILE A 98 -19.22 -0.71 -11.39
N ASP A 99 -19.51 0.48 -11.92
CA ASP A 99 -18.84 1.04 -13.09
C ASP A 99 -18.46 2.51 -12.85
N ASN A 100 -17.18 2.74 -12.51
CA ASN A 100 -16.59 4.07 -12.28
C ASN A 100 -16.69 5.04 -13.48
N LYS A 101 -17.24 4.60 -14.62
CA LYS A 101 -17.55 5.46 -15.77
C LYS A 101 -18.94 6.09 -15.70
N ILE A 102 -19.79 5.62 -14.80
CA ILE A 102 -21.17 6.07 -14.64
C ILE A 102 -21.24 7.01 -13.44
N ILE A 103 -21.87 8.17 -13.65
CA ILE A 103 -22.05 9.22 -12.66
C ILE A 103 -23.54 9.50 -12.56
N ASN A 104 -24.07 9.27 -11.37
CA ASN A 104 -25.44 9.56 -11.03
C ASN A 104 -25.51 10.98 -10.49
N ILE A 105 -26.42 11.79 -11.03
CA ILE A 105 -26.62 13.18 -10.61
C ILE A 105 -28.05 13.35 -10.12
N TYR A 106 -28.14 13.86 -8.90
CA TYR A 106 -29.37 14.12 -8.16
C TYR A 106 -29.50 15.62 -7.92
N PHE A 107 -30.71 16.15 -8.03
CA PHE A 107 -31.02 17.52 -7.61
C PHE A 107 -31.64 17.46 -6.20
N VAL A 108 -31.14 18.28 -5.26
CA VAL A 108 -31.36 18.10 -3.80
C VAL A 108 -32.18 19.24 -3.17
N ASN A 109 -32.34 20.38 -3.84
CA ASN A 109 -33.13 21.51 -3.32
C ASN A 109 -34.53 21.56 -3.94
N ASP A 110 -35.49 20.97 -3.24
CA ASP A 110 -36.93 20.92 -3.59
C ASP A 110 -37.76 22.08 -3.01
N SER A 111 -37.15 23.07 -2.34
CA SER A 111 -37.91 24.13 -1.65
C SER A 111 -38.51 25.22 -2.55
N GLU A 112 -38.15 25.26 -3.84
CA GLU A 112 -38.63 26.28 -4.80
C GLU A 112 -39.59 25.74 -5.88
N GLY A 113 -40.13 24.53 -5.72
CA GLY A 113 -41.16 24.00 -6.64
C GLY A 113 -40.62 23.48 -7.98
N PHE A 114 -39.33 23.10 -8.05
CA PHE A 114 -38.74 22.45 -9.21
C PHE A 114 -38.97 20.92 -9.18
N HIS A 115 -40.23 20.48 -9.12
CA HIS A 115 -40.61 19.06 -9.01
C HIS A 115 -40.48 18.25 -10.32
N ASP A 116 -40.08 18.88 -11.42
CA ASP A 116 -40.13 18.29 -12.77
C ASP A 116 -38.77 18.00 -13.41
N TYR A 117 -37.66 18.08 -12.65
CA TYR A 117 -36.33 17.85 -13.24
C TYR A 117 -35.82 16.44 -12.95
N PRO A 118 -35.65 15.60 -13.99
CA PRO A 118 -35.33 14.20 -13.81
C PRO A 118 -33.91 14.02 -13.25
N ASN A 119 -33.75 13.04 -12.36
CA ASN A 119 -32.44 12.49 -12.04
C ASN A 119 -31.74 12.09 -13.35
N MET A 120 -30.42 12.29 -13.43
CA MET A 120 -29.66 12.04 -14.66
C MET A 120 -28.55 11.03 -14.39
N ILE A 121 -28.41 10.05 -15.29
CA ILE A 121 -27.23 9.21 -15.37
C ILE A 121 -26.34 9.78 -16.48
N ILE A 122 -25.10 10.11 -16.15
CA ILE A 122 -24.08 10.48 -17.11
C ILE A 122 -23.08 9.32 -17.21
N GLU A 123 -23.06 8.67 -18.36
CA GLU A 123 -22.14 7.58 -18.68
C GLU A 123 -21.00 8.13 -19.56
N SER A 124 -19.75 7.97 -19.13
CA SER A 124 -18.60 8.32 -19.94
C SER A 124 -18.39 7.30 -21.06
N LEU A 125 -18.52 7.75 -22.30
CA LEU A 125 -18.43 6.89 -23.49
C LEU A 125 -16.99 6.58 -23.89
N ASN A 126 -16.00 7.30 -23.35
CA ASN A 126 -14.59 7.09 -23.67
C ASN A 126 -13.65 7.33 -22.49
N LYS A 127 -12.47 6.71 -22.52
CA LYS A 127 -11.45 6.78 -21.45
C LYS A 127 -10.95 8.20 -21.15
N ASN A 128 -11.21 9.16 -22.03
CA ASN A 128 -10.75 10.54 -21.89
C ASN A 128 -11.82 11.47 -21.28
N ASN A 129 -13.01 10.95 -20.93
CA ASN A 129 -14.13 11.72 -20.37
C ASN A 129 -14.46 12.97 -21.20
N LYS A 130 -14.41 12.85 -22.52
CA LYS A 130 -14.75 13.95 -23.47
C LYS A 130 -16.12 13.77 -24.13
N GLU A 131 -16.64 12.54 -24.12
CA GLU A 131 -17.94 12.18 -24.67
C GLU A 131 -18.76 11.50 -23.59
N PHE A 132 -20.02 11.91 -23.47
CA PHE A 132 -20.90 11.44 -22.42
C PHE A 132 -22.26 11.10 -23.02
N LYS A 133 -22.86 9.99 -22.57
CA LYS A 133 -24.28 9.71 -22.78
C LYS A 133 -25.04 10.12 -21.53
N VAL A 134 -26.06 10.94 -21.71
CA VAL A 134 -26.95 11.37 -20.62
C VAL A 134 -28.26 10.61 -20.77
N LYS A 135 -28.65 9.87 -19.73
CA LYS A 135 -29.94 9.19 -19.64
C LYS A 135 -30.77 9.85 -18.54
N LYS A 136 -32.04 10.14 -18.80
CA LYS A 136 -33.00 10.59 -17.78
C LYS A 136 -33.48 9.37 -16.98
N LEU A 137 -33.69 9.52 -15.67
CA LEU A 137 -34.10 8.42 -14.79
C LEU A 137 -35.62 8.23 -14.69
N ASP A 138 -36.43 9.18 -15.17
CA ASP A 138 -37.89 9.13 -14.98
C ASP A 138 -38.61 8.35 -16.10
N ASN A 139 -39.35 7.33 -15.68
CA ASN A 139 -40.05 6.31 -16.48
C ASN A 139 -41.25 6.79 -17.33
N HIS A 140 -41.37 8.08 -17.63
CA HIS A 140 -42.48 8.59 -18.43
C HIS A 140 -42.04 9.72 -19.35
N MET A 141 -41.24 9.43 -20.37
CA MET A 141 -41.32 10.05 -21.71
C MET A 141 -40.41 9.25 -22.65
N GLU A 142 -40.91 9.03 -23.86
CA GLU A 142 -40.33 8.16 -24.88
C GLU A 142 -38.88 8.51 -25.28
N ASP A 143 -38.22 7.50 -25.86
CA ASP A 143 -36.83 7.38 -26.31
C ASP A 143 -36.32 8.51 -27.23
N ASP A 144 -36.13 9.71 -26.70
CA ASP A 144 -35.25 10.69 -27.33
C ASP A 144 -33.96 10.84 -26.50
N ASP A 145 -32.89 10.22 -27.01
CA ASP A 145 -31.49 10.49 -26.62
C ASP A 145 -31.24 12.01 -26.79
N LEU A 146 -31.56 12.79 -25.75
CA LEU A 146 -31.35 14.23 -25.71
C LEU A 146 -29.84 14.51 -25.62
N ILE A 147 -29.21 14.70 -26.77
CA ILE A 147 -27.87 15.26 -26.90
C ILE A 147 -27.95 16.73 -26.45
N TYR A 148 -27.79 16.97 -25.15
CA TYR A 148 -27.79 18.32 -24.60
C TYR A 148 -26.59 19.12 -25.11
N ASN A 149 -26.89 20.28 -25.70
CA ASN A 149 -25.91 21.22 -26.23
C ASN A 149 -25.08 21.85 -25.08
N LYS A 150 -23.79 22.12 -25.34
CA LYS A 150 -22.70 22.51 -24.42
C LYS A 150 -22.95 23.76 -23.54
N SER A 151 -24.08 24.43 -23.70
CA SER A 151 -24.45 25.70 -23.06
C SER A 151 -25.19 25.55 -21.73
N PHE A 152 -25.55 24.34 -21.30
CA PHE A 152 -26.22 24.13 -20.03
C PHE A 152 -25.23 24.34 -18.87
N LYS A 153 -25.28 25.50 -18.20
CA LYS A 153 -24.38 25.82 -17.07
C LYS A 153 -24.37 24.73 -15.99
N ARG A 154 -25.51 24.07 -15.75
CA ARG A 154 -25.64 22.93 -14.82
C ARG A 154 -24.92 21.66 -15.30
N PHE A 155 -24.80 21.43 -16.62
CA PHE A 155 -24.02 20.32 -17.19
C PHE A 155 -22.51 20.56 -17.04
N GLN A 156 -22.05 21.80 -17.25
CA GLN A 156 -20.65 22.16 -17.00
C GLN A 156 -20.29 22.02 -15.51
N ILE A 157 -21.23 22.36 -14.61
CA ILE A 157 -21.11 22.15 -13.17
C ILE A 157 -21.04 20.65 -12.83
N ALA A 158 -21.93 19.84 -13.39
CA ALA A 158 -21.92 18.38 -13.22
C ALA A 158 -20.59 17.74 -13.64
N GLN A 159 -20.04 18.15 -14.79
CA GLN A 159 -18.71 17.71 -15.24
C GLN A 159 -17.60 18.16 -14.30
N LEU A 160 -17.71 19.35 -13.70
CA LEU A 160 -16.74 19.84 -12.72
C LEU A 160 -16.81 19.04 -11.43
N VAL A 161 -18.01 18.77 -10.91
CA VAL A 161 -18.23 17.95 -9.70
C VAL A 161 -17.71 16.52 -9.93
N SER A 162 -18.02 15.93 -11.09
CA SER A 162 -17.48 14.64 -11.55
C SER A 162 -15.94 14.62 -11.55
N LYS A 163 -15.29 15.62 -12.14
CA LYS A 163 -13.82 15.70 -12.18
C LYS A 163 -13.22 15.83 -10.78
N LEU A 164 -13.86 16.60 -9.90
CA LEU A 164 -13.42 16.78 -8.53
C LEU A 164 -13.57 15.49 -7.70
N GLN A 165 -14.69 14.77 -7.84
CA GLN A 165 -14.90 13.51 -7.13
C GLN A 165 -14.06 12.35 -7.70
N ASN A 166 -13.77 12.32 -9.00
CA ASN A 166 -12.83 11.35 -9.58
C ASN A 166 -11.40 11.56 -9.06
N SER A 167 -10.99 12.82 -8.97
CA SER A 167 -9.66 13.18 -8.43
C SER A 167 -9.53 12.86 -6.94
N LEU A 168 -10.66 12.84 -6.24
CA LEU A 168 -10.82 12.34 -4.88
C LEU A 168 -10.63 10.83 -4.85
N ASN A 169 -11.45 10.03 -5.55
CA ASN A 169 -11.44 8.56 -5.51
C ASN A 169 -10.23 7.89 -6.20
N SER A 170 -9.39 8.65 -6.91
CA SER A 170 -8.14 8.13 -7.46
C SER A 170 -6.94 8.41 -6.57
N ASN A 171 -7.07 9.36 -5.64
CA ASN A 171 -6.04 9.73 -4.67
C ASN A 171 -6.45 9.39 -3.24
N CYS A 172 -7.72 8.98 -3.05
CA CYS A 172 -8.42 8.34 -1.94
C CYS A 172 -8.88 6.94 -2.38
#